data_AF-A0A452FIE3-F1
#
_entry.id   AF-A0A452FIE3-F1
#
_cell.length_a   1.000
_cell.length_b   1.000
_cell.length_c   1.000
_cell.angle_alpha   90.00
_cell.angle_beta   90.00
_cell.angle_gamma   90.00
#
_symmetry.space_group_name_H-M   'P 1'
#
loop_
_entity.id
_entity.type
_entity.pdbx_description
1 polymer ?
#
loop_
_entity_poly.entity_id
_entity_poly.type
_entity_poly.pdbx_seq_one_letter_code
_entity_poly.pdbx_strand_id
1 'polypeptide(L)'
;LECVPYKQEMGDTERHLCSGTPQGPKKKKVSAVPETLKKKRKYFAELKIKRLRKKFAQKMLQKARRKLIYEKAKHYHKEYREMYRTEIRMARMARKASNFYVPAEPKLVFVIRIRGINSVSPKVRKVLQLLRLRQISHGTFVKLNKASINMLRMVEPYIAWGYPNLKSVNALIYKRGYGKINKKQIALTDNALTDLIHEIYTIGKCFKEANNFLWPFKLSSPLGGMKKKTTHFVEGEDAGNRKDQINRLIRRMN
;
A
#
# COMPACT_ATOMS: atom_id res chain seq x y z
N LEU A 1 -34.52 80.75 15.20
CA LEU A 1 -33.62 80.75 16.37
C LEU A 1 -32.21 80.74 15.83
N GLU A 2 -31.39 81.78 15.80
CA GLU A 2 -31.41 83.16 16.31
C GLU A 2 -30.39 83.96 15.47
N CYS A 3 -30.70 85.26 15.29
CA CYS A 3 -29.81 86.43 15.29
C CYS A 3 -28.57 86.53 14.37
N VAL A 4 -28.69 87.49 13.43
CA VAL A 4 -27.70 88.38 12.78
C VAL A 4 -26.99 89.29 13.83
N PRO A 5 -26.14 90.33 13.52
CA PRO A 5 -25.14 90.63 12.47
C PRO A 5 -23.78 91.13 13.05
N TYR A 6 -22.74 91.38 12.23
CA TYR A 6 -22.02 92.68 12.26
C TYR A 6 -21.11 92.88 11.03
N LYS A 7 -21.22 94.08 10.45
CA LYS A 7 -20.40 94.62 9.35
C LYS A 7 -19.01 95.03 9.87
N GLN A 8 -17.99 94.92 9.01
CA GLN A 8 -17.04 96.01 8.85
C GLN A 8 -16.33 95.93 7.50
N GLU A 9 -16.53 96.98 6.70
CA GLU A 9 -15.77 97.30 5.50
C GLU A 9 -14.44 97.99 5.87
N MET A 10 -13.61 98.14 4.85
CA MET A 10 -12.52 99.11 4.64
C MET A 10 -11.10 98.59 4.84
N GLY A 11 -10.36 98.62 3.74
CA GLY A 11 -8.94 98.38 3.67
C GLY A 11 -8.46 98.28 2.23
N ASP A 12 -8.57 99.39 1.48
CA ASP A 12 -7.88 99.58 0.21
C ASP A 12 -6.38 99.31 0.37
N THR A 13 -5.76 98.62 -0.60
CA THR A 13 -4.59 99.16 -1.34
C THR A 13 -4.07 98.15 -2.36
N GLU A 14 -3.77 98.70 -3.53
CA GLU A 14 -3.21 98.10 -4.72
C GLU A 14 -2.00 97.18 -4.46
N ARG A 15 -1.84 96.13 -5.28
CA ARG A 15 -0.74 96.04 -6.26
C ARG A 15 -0.67 94.69 -6.96
N HIS A 16 -0.71 94.81 -8.29
CA HIS A 16 0.02 94.05 -9.31
C HIS A 16 -0.07 92.52 -9.37
N LEU A 17 -0.59 92.10 -10.53
CA LEU A 17 -0.40 90.79 -11.14
C LEU A 17 1.04 90.30 -11.03
N CYS A 18 1.20 89.10 -10.49
CA CYS A 18 2.25 88.17 -10.91
C CYS A 18 1.61 86.80 -11.11
N SER A 19 1.58 86.36 -12.35
CA SER A 19 1.10 85.05 -12.81
C SER A 19 1.95 83.92 -12.23
N GLY A 20 1.46 83.26 -11.19
CA GLY A 20 1.97 81.99 -10.71
C GLY A 20 1.11 80.84 -11.24
N THR A 21 1.56 80.13 -12.28
CA THR A 21 0.96 78.85 -12.68
C THR A 21 1.07 77.83 -11.53
N PRO A 22 -0.01 77.10 -11.17
CA PRO A 22 0.09 76.02 -10.19
C PRO A 22 0.92 74.88 -10.79
N GLN A 23 2.11 74.61 -10.25
CA GLN A 23 2.85 73.40 -10.57
C GLN A 23 2.07 72.19 -10.03
N GLY A 24 1.35 71.49 -10.91
CA GLY A 24 0.79 70.18 -10.60
C GLY A 24 1.88 69.21 -10.11
N PRO A 25 1.55 68.20 -9.29
CA PRO A 25 2.52 67.34 -8.66
C PRO A 25 3.41 66.67 -9.72
N LYS A 26 4.71 66.97 -9.70
CA LYS A 26 5.72 66.35 -10.56
C LYS A 26 5.63 64.83 -10.39
N LYS A 27 5.10 64.12 -11.41
CA LYS A 27 5.14 62.66 -11.48
C LYS A 27 6.60 62.22 -11.38
N LYS A 28 7.01 61.68 -10.22
CA LYS A 28 8.32 61.03 -10.04
C LYS A 28 8.47 59.96 -11.13
N LYS A 29 9.43 60.14 -12.05
CA LYS A 29 9.82 59.09 -13.01
C LYS A 29 10.35 57.90 -12.21
N VAL A 30 9.57 56.84 -12.12
CA VAL A 30 9.99 55.58 -11.48
C VAL A 30 11.16 55.02 -12.29
N SER A 31 12.27 54.67 -11.63
CA SER A 31 13.47 54.16 -12.29
C SER A 31 13.16 52.90 -13.11
N ALA A 32 13.71 52.83 -14.33
CA ALA A 32 13.48 51.70 -15.23
C ALA A 32 14.00 50.41 -14.59
N VAL A 33 13.11 49.42 -14.42
CA VAL A 33 13.47 48.12 -13.83
C VAL A 33 14.58 47.46 -14.65
N PRO A 34 15.71 47.05 -14.01
CA PRO A 34 16.81 46.37 -14.66
C PRO A 34 16.37 45.16 -15.50
N GLU A 35 16.94 45.00 -16.68
CA GLU A 35 16.60 43.90 -17.60
C GLU A 35 16.81 42.51 -16.99
N THR A 36 17.83 42.37 -16.14
CA THR A 36 18.13 41.13 -15.40
C THR A 36 16.98 40.73 -14.48
N LEU A 37 16.32 41.69 -13.83
CA LEU A 37 15.14 41.44 -13.00
C LEU A 37 13.91 41.07 -13.84
N LYS A 38 13.74 41.69 -15.01
CA LYS A 38 12.66 41.30 -15.96
C LYS A 38 12.85 39.86 -16.45
N LYS A 39 14.07 39.47 -16.83
CA LYS A 39 14.41 38.09 -17.24
C LYS A 39 14.18 37.08 -16.10
N LYS A 40 14.59 37.39 -14.86
CA LYS A 40 14.32 36.56 -13.67
C LYS A 40 12.81 36.40 -13.41
N ARG A 41 12.03 37.48 -13.49
CA ARG A 41 10.57 37.44 -13.31
C ARG A 41 9.89 36.54 -14.34
N LYS A 42 10.29 36.65 -15.61
CA LYS A 42 9.78 35.78 -16.70
C LYS A 42 10.10 34.30 -16.45
N TYR A 43 11.35 33.99 -16.10
CA TYR A 43 11.78 32.63 -15.78
C TYR A 43 11.00 32.00 -14.60
N PHE A 44 10.82 32.74 -13.50
CA PHE A 44 10.04 32.23 -12.37
C PHE A 44 8.56 32.07 -12.70
N ALA A 45 7.98 32.96 -13.52
CA ALA A 45 6.61 32.82 -14.00
C ALA A 45 6.44 31.55 -14.86
N GLU A 46 7.36 31.30 -15.80
CA GLU A 46 7.37 30.10 -16.63
C GLU A 46 7.55 28.82 -15.79
N LEU A 47 8.47 28.81 -14.83
CA LEU A 47 8.64 27.69 -13.90
C LEU A 47 7.37 27.44 -13.07
N LYS A 48 6.70 28.51 -12.61
CA LYS A 48 5.45 28.41 -11.87
C LYS A 48 4.35 27.80 -12.74
N ILE A 49 4.19 28.27 -13.98
CA ILE A 49 3.22 27.71 -14.94
C ILE A 49 3.53 26.24 -15.23
N LYS A 50 4.80 25.88 -15.46
CA LYS A 50 5.22 24.49 -15.71
C LYS A 50 4.93 23.59 -14.51
N ARG A 51 5.21 24.05 -13.28
CA ARG A 51 4.88 23.34 -12.04
C ARG A 51 3.38 23.16 -11.86
N LEU A 52 2.59 24.19 -12.13
CA LEU A 52 1.12 24.14 -12.06
C LEU A 52 0.54 23.15 -13.08
N ARG A 53 0.99 23.20 -14.34
CA ARG A 53 0.60 22.24 -15.39
C ARG A 53 0.94 20.81 -14.99
N LYS A 54 2.17 20.57 -14.48
CA LYS A 54 2.60 19.24 -14.01
C LYS A 54 1.75 18.75 -12.84
N LYS A 55 1.49 19.61 -11.85
CA LYS A 55 0.65 19.28 -10.68
C LYS A 55 -0.79 18.97 -11.10
N PHE A 56 -1.35 19.73 -12.02
CA PHE A 56 -2.69 19.49 -12.56
C PHE A 56 -2.77 18.17 -13.31
N ALA A 57 -1.82 17.89 -14.21
CA ALA A 57 -1.74 16.62 -14.94
C ALA A 57 -1.60 15.43 -13.98
N GLN A 58 -0.73 15.53 -12.97
CA GLN A 58 -0.59 14.50 -11.92
C GLN A 58 -1.87 14.28 -11.13
N LYS A 59 -2.58 15.37 -10.77
CA LYS A 59 -3.87 15.28 -10.05
C LYS A 59 -4.93 14.57 -10.89
N MET A 60 -5.04 14.89 -12.18
CA MET A 60 -5.98 14.22 -13.08
C MET A 60 -5.64 12.73 -13.26
N LEU A 61 -4.36 12.41 -13.45
CA LEU A 61 -3.87 11.04 -13.52
C LEU A 61 -4.18 10.26 -12.23
N GLN A 62 -3.97 10.86 -11.05
CA GLN A 62 -4.24 10.24 -9.77
C GLN A 62 -5.75 10.00 -9.56
N LYS A 63 -6.60 10.94 -10.00
CA LYS A 63 -8.07 10.77 -9.97
C LYS A 63 -8.50 9.59 -10.85
N ALA A 64 -7.99 9.51 -12.08
CA ALA A 64 -8.27 8.39 -12.98
C ALA A 64 -7.79 7.05 -12.40
N ARG A 65 -6.57 7.00 -11.86
CA ARG A 65 -6.01 5.81 -11.20
C ARG A 65 -6.85 5.38 -10.01
N ARG A 66 -7.31 6.31 -9.16
CA ARG A 66 -8.15 5.99 -7.99
C ARG A 66 -9.49 5.37 -8.40
N LYS A 67 -10.12 5.92 -9.45
CA LYS A 67 -11.35 5.35 -10.02
C LYS A 67 -11.10 3.92 -10.53
N LEU A 68 -10.01 3.70 -11.28
CA LEU A 68 -9.65 2.37 -11.78
C LEU A 68 -9.44 1.36 -10.63
N ILE A 69 -8.69 1.74 -9.59
CA ILE A 69 -8.43 0.88 -8.42
C ILE A 69 -9.74 0.52 -7.71
N TYR A 70 -10.65 1.48 -7.58
CA TYR A 70 -11.96 1.25 -6.97
C TYR A 70 -12.80 0.24 -7.76
N GLU A 71 -12.92 0.41 -9.08
CA GLU A 71 -13.66 -0.54 -9.93
C GLU A 71 -13.04 -1.93 -9.89
N LYS A 72 -11.71 -2.04 -9.91
CA LYS A 72 -11.00 -3.32 -9.75
C LYS A 72 -11.29 -3.97 -8.40
N ALA A 73 -11.22 -3.22 -7.31
CA ALA A 73 -11.51 -3.76 -5.98
C ALA A 73 -12.95 -4.28 -5.87
N LYS A 74 -13.91 -3.57 -6.47
CA LYS A 74 -15.31 -4.00 -6.58
C LYS A 74 -15.43 -5.30 -7.39
N HIS A 75 -14.72 -5.39 -8.51
CA HIS A 75 -14.66 -6.60 -9.33
C HIS A 75 -14.11 -7.81 -8.55
N TYR A 76 -12.94 -7.70 -7.94
CA TYR A 76 -12.36 -8.81 -7.16
C TYR A 76 -13.25 -9.23 -5.99
N HIS A 77 -13.91 -8.28 -5.32
CA HIS A 77 -14.85 -8.61 -4.26
C HIS A 77 -16.02 -9.45 -4.76
N LYS A 78 -16.57 -9.11 -5.93
CA LYS A 78 -17.62 -9.89 -6.59
C LYS A 78 -17.12 -11.29 -6.95
N GLU A 79 -15.94 -11.37 -7.58
CA GLU A 79 -15.30 -12.63 -7.96
C GLU A 79 -15.09 -13.57 -6.76
N TYR A 80 -14.52 -13.09 -5.65
CA TYR A 80 -14.32 -13.92 -4.46
C TYR A 80 -15.63 -14.45 -3.87
N ARG A 81 -16.69 -13.63 -3.89
CA ARG A 81 -18.02 -14.06 -3.45
C ARG A 81 -18.59 -15.14 -4.37
N GLU A 82 -18.42 -14.99 -5.68
CA GLU A 82 -18.87 -15.95 -6.69
C GLU A 82 -18.11 -17.27 -6.60
N MET A 83 -16.79 -17.24 -6.42
CA MET A 83 -15.97 -18.45 -6.19
C MET A 83 -16.48 -19.23 -4.96
N TYR A 84 -16.64 -18.54 -3.83
CA TYR A 84 -17.11 -19.17 -2.59
C TYR A 84 -18.53 -19.75 -2.72
N ARG A 85 -19.45 -19.01 -3.34
CA ARG A 85 -20.83 -19.49 -3.58
C ARG A 85 -20.87 -20.65 -4.56
N THR A 86 -20.01 -20.64 -5.58
CA THR A 86 -19.93 -21.71 -6.58
C THR A 86 -19.49 -23.01 -5.92
N GLU A 87 -18.48 -22.98 -5.06
CA GLU A 87 -18.01 -24.17 -4.32
C GLU A 87 -19.13 -24.78 -3.47
N ILE A 88 -19.86 -23.94 -2.73
CA ILE A 88 -21.01 -24.37 -1.91
C ILE A 88 -22.12 -24.95 -2.80
N ARG A 89 -22.41 -24.31 -3.93
CA ARG A 89 -23.44 -24.75 -4.87
C ARG A 89 -23.09 -26.11 -5.46
N MET A 90 -21.85 -26.33 -5.92
CA MET A 90 -21.39 -27.61 -6.45
C MET A 90 -21.52 -28.72 -5.40
N ALA A 91 -21.07 -28.46 -4.17
CA ALA A 91 -21.19 -29.41 -3.06
C ALA A 91 -22.65 -29.72 -2.68
N ARG A 92 -23.59 -28.78 -2.87
CA ARG A 92 -25.03 -29.03 -2.66
C ARG A 92 -25.64 -29.82 -3.81
N MET A 93 -25.29 -29.50 -5.05
CA MET A 93 -25.78 -30.21 -6.24
C MET A 93 -25.36 -31.67 -6.22
N ALA A 94 -24.10 -31.97 -5.91
CA ALA A 94 -23.61 -33.34 -5.79
C ALA A 94 -24.37 -34.11 -4.70
N ARG A 95 -24.53 -33.52 -3.50
CA ARG A 95 -25.33 -34.12 -2.42
C ARG A 95 -26.78 -34.36 -2.82
N LYS A 96 -27.41 -33.45 -3.57
CA LYS A 96 -28.77 -33.62 -4.09
C LYS A 96 -28.86 -34.79 -5.08
N ALA A 97 -27.83 -34.99 -5.88
CA ALA A 97 -27.72 -36.11 -6.83
C ALA A 97 -27.16 -37.39 -6.19
N SER A 98 -27.03 -37.46 -4.86
CA SER A 98 -26.39 -38.57 -4.13
C SER A 98 -24.95 -38.89 -4.57
N ASN A 99 -24.26 -37.92 -5.17
CA ASN A 99 -22.87 -38.02 -5.62
C ASN A 99 -21.93 -37.22 -4.70
N PHE A 100 -20.63 -37.53 -4.77
CA PHE A 100 -19.60 -36.81 -4.01
C PHE A 100 -18.92 -35.75 -4.87
N TYR A 101 -18.83 -34.52 -4.35
CA TYR A 101 -18.03 -33.46 -4.95
C TYR A 101 -16.69 -33.36 -4.22
N VAL A 102 -15.60 -33.54 -4.97
CA VAL A 102 -14.24 -33.37 -4.46
C VAL A 102 -13.75 -31.98 -4.88
N PRO A 103 -13.45 -31.08 -3.92
CA PRO A 103 -12.98 -29.74 -4.24
C PRO A 103 -11.59 -29.77 -4.89
N ALA A 104 -11.27 -28.74 -5.67
CA ALA A 104 -9.96 -28.63 -6.29
C ALA A 104 -8.85 -28.54 -5.23
N GLU A 105 -7.71 -29.19 -5.53
CA GLU A 105 -6.55 -29.10 -4.63
C GLU A 105 -6.06 -27.64 -4.49
N PRO A 106 -5.75 -27.20 -3.28
CA PRO A 106 -5.28 -25.85 -3.04
C PRO A 106 -3.92 -25.63 -3.68
N LYS A 107 -3.77 -24.48 -4.35
CA LYS A 107 -2.54 -24.14 -5.07
C LYS A 107 -1.59 -23.26 -4.26
N LEU A 108 -2.09 -22.60 -3.19
CA LEU A 108 -1.35 -21.62 -2.38
C LEU A 108 -1.14 -22.17 -0.97
N VAL A 109 0.07 -22.00 -0.45
CA VAL A 109 0.42 -22.30 0.93
C VAL A 109 1.10 -21.12 1.61
N PHE A 110 0.83 -20.95 2.89
CA PHE A 110 1.60 -20.09 3.76
C PHE A 110 2.47 -20.93 4.67
N VAL A 111 3.78 -20.64 4.69
CA VAL A 111 4.78 -21.39 5.43
C VAL A 111 5.36 -20.51 6.52
N ILE A 112 5.36 -20.98 7.76
CA ILE A 112 5.92 -20.30 8.93
C ILE A 112 7.06 -21.15 9.49
N ARG A 113 8.20 -20.53 9.77
CA ARG A 113 9.30 -21.19 10.48
C ARG A 113 9.05 -21.22 11.98
N ILE A 114 9.01 -22.41 12.57
CA ILE A 114 8.69 -22.60 14.00
C ILE A 114 9.92 -22.93 14.87
N ARG A 115 11.00 -23.46 14.26
CA ARG A 115 12.25 -23.83 14.96
C ARG A 115 13.42 -22.88 14.65
N GLY A 116 14.35 -22.79 15.59
CA GLY A 116 15.56 -21.96 15.52
C GLY A 116 16.59 -22.42 14.47
N ILE A 117 17.76 -21.78 14.47
CA ILE A 117 18.87 -22.04 13.50
C ILE A 117 19.87 -23.10 13.98
N ASN A 118 19.84 -23.44 15.27
CA ASN A 118 20.78 -24.39 15.87
C ASN A 118 20.40 -25.83 15.50
N SER A 119 21.41 -26.67 15.32
CA SER A 119 21.24 -28.10 15.02
C SER A 119 20.35 -28.36 13.80
N VAL A 120 20.57 -27.59 12.73
CA VAL A 120 19.90 -27.75 11.44
C VAL A 120 20.90 -28.33 10.43
N SER A 121 20.54 -29.47 9.83
CA SER A 121 21.36 -30.12 8.80
C SER A 121 21.59 -29.17 7.61
N PRO A 122 22.76 -29.23 6.93
CA PRO A 122 23.07 -28.33 5.82
C PRO A 122 22.01 -28.34 4.69
N LYS A 123 21.46 -29.53 4.40
CA LYS A 123 20.41 -29.72 3.39
C LYS A 123 19.12 -28.96 3.76
N VAL A 124 18.63 -29.14 4.98
CA VAL A 124 17.44 -28.43 5.49
C VAL A 124 17.69 -26.92 5.54
N ARG A 125 18.87 -26.51 6.01
CA ARG A 125 19.28 -25.10 6.07
C ARG A 125 19.21 -24.44 4.69
N LYS A 126 19.70 -25.11 3.65
CA LYS A 126 19.66 -24.59 2.28
C LYS A 126 18.23 -24.45 1.77
N VAL A 127 17.36 -25.43 2.03
CA VAL A 127 15.94 -25.37 1.64
C VAL A 127 15.21 -24.22 2.34
N LEU A 128 15.41 -24.03 3.65
CA LEU A 128 14.84 -22.90 4.38
C LEU A 128 15.32 -21.54 3.85
N GLN A 129 16.59 -21.45 3.40
CA GLN A 129 17.12 -20.25 2.76
C GLN A 129 16.46 -19.97 1.40
N LEU A 130 16.21 -21.01 0.58
CA LEU A 130 15.49 -20.89 -0.69
C LEU A 130 14.05 -20.40 -0.48
N LEU A 131 13.38 -20.90 0.56
CA LEU A 131 12.06 -20.42 0.98
C LEU A 131 12.08 -19.03 1.62
N ARG A 132 13.27 -18.43 1.82
CA ARG A 132 13.49 -17.12 2.48
C ARG A 132 13.14 -17.12 3.99
N LEU A 133 13.11 -18.29 4.62
CA LEU A 133 12.79 -18.50 6.04
C LEU A 133 14.05 -18.51 6.91
N ARG A 134 14.70 -17.36 7.05
CA ARG A 134 16.00 -17.23 7.73
C ARG A 134 15.93 -17.20 9.26
N GLN A 135 14.88 -16.59 9.81
CA GLN A 135 14.67 -16.44 11.26
C GLN A 135 13.40 -17.15 11.70
N ILE A 136 13.28 -17.41 13.00
CA ILE A 136 12.06 -17.97 13.59
C ILE A 136 10.89 -16.99 13.41
N SER A 137 9.67 -17.51 13.31
CA SER A 137 8.44 -16.74 13.09
C SER A 137 8.44 -15.91 11.78
N HIS A 138 9.31 -16.24 10.83
CA HIS A 138 9.19 -15.72 9.47
C HIS A 138 8.15 -16.52 8.70
N GLY A 139 7.34 -15.80 7.92
CA GLY A 139 6.28 -16.36 7.08
C GLY A 139 6.48 -16.00 5.60
N THR A 140 6.18 -16.93 4.69
CA THR A 140 6.20 -16.66 3.25
C THR A 140 5.07 -17.41 2.52
N PHE A 141 4.61 -16.84 1.41
CA PHE A 141 3.72 -17.54 0.49
C PHE A 141 4.53 -18.43 -0.45
N VAL A 142 4.00 -19.61 -0.75
CA VAL A 142 4.62 -20.59 -1.66
C VAL A 142 3.53 -21.14 -2.58
N LYS A 143 3.81 -21.16 -3.88
CA LYS A 143 2.99 -21.86 -4.87
C LYS A 143 3.24 -23.36 -4.77
N LEU A 144 2.18 -24.14 -4.62
CA LEU A 144 2.24 -25.59 -4.58
C LEU A 144 2.42 -26.15 -5.98
N ASN A 145 3.60 -26.73 -6.18
CA ASN A 145 3.94 -27.63 -7.29
C ASN A 145 4.54 -28.91 -6.68
N LYS A 146 4.71 -29.98 -7.47
CA LYS A 146 5.34 -31.22 -6.99
C LYS A 146 6.72 -30.99 -6.35
N ALA A 147 7.53 -30.13 -6.95
CA ALA A 147 8.85 -29.74 -6.42
C ALA A 147 8.73 -29.00 -5.07
N SER A 148 7.81 -28.04 -4.96
CA SER A 148 7.56 -27.29 -3.73
C SER A 148 7.15 -28.22 -2.58
N ILE A 149 6.29 -29.19 -2.86
CA ILE A 149 5.83 -30.19 -1.87
C ILE A 149 7.01 -31.02 -1.37
N ASN A 150 7.87 -31.50 -2.26
CA ASN A 150 9.06 -32.26 -1.87
C ASN A 150 10.02 -31.42 -1.02
N MET A 151 10.18 -30.13 -1.35
CA MET A 151 10.95 -29.20 -0.50
C MET A 151 10.32 -29.03 0.89
N LEU A 152 9.00 -28.86 0.97
CA LEU A 152 8.28 -28.71 2.23
C LEU A 152 8.39 -29.96 3.11
N ARG A 153 8.29 -31.16 2.53
CA ARG A 153 8.48 -32.44 3.23
C ARG A 153 9.88 -32.55 3.86
N MET A 154 10.92 -32.11 3.16
CA MET A 154 12.29 -32.14 3.71
C MET A 154 12.48 -31.23 4.93
N VAL A 155 11.76 -30.11 5.01
CA VAL A 155 11.89 -29.13 6.10
C VAL A 155 10.74 -29.20 7.10
N GLU A 156 9.84 -30.16 6.93
CA GLU A 156 8.60 -30.36 7.70
C GLU A 156 8.76 -30.21 9.22
N PRO A 157 9.76 -30.80 9.90
CA PRO A 157 9.90 -30.65 11.34
C PRO A 157 10.33 -29.24 11.80
N TYR A 158 10.69 -28.34 10.89
CA TYR A 158 11.11 -26.97 11.18
C TYR A 158 10.07 -25.91 10.83
N ILE A 159 9.00 -26.30 10.13
CA ILE A 159 7.98 -25.39 9.62
C ILE A 159 6.57 -25.83 10.05
N ALA A 160 5.67 -24.86 10.15
CA ALA A 160 4.24 -25.08 10.17
C ALA A 160 3.66 -24.45 8.91
N TRP A 161 2.87 -25.18 8.14
CA TRP A 161 2.32 -24.68 6.89
C TRP A 161 0.89 -25.15 6.65
N GLY A 162 0.19 -24.48 5.75
CA GLY A 162 -1.18 -24.84 5.36
C GLY A 162 -1.78 -23.85 4.37
N TYR A 163 -3.10 -23.93 4.18
CA TYR A 163 -3.81 -23.17 3.16
C TYR A 163 -4.36 -21.86 3.74
N PRO A 164 -3.83 -20.69 3.35
CA PRO A 164 -4.31 -19.42 3.86
C PRO A 164 -5.64 -19.05 3.21
N ASN A 165 -6.59 -18.58 4.00
CA ASN A 165 -7.81 -17.99 3.48
C ASN A 165 -7.60 -16.52 3.07
N LEU A 166 -8.53 -15.97 2.29
CA LEU A 166 -8.48 -14.59 1.83
C LEU A 166 -8.33 -13.58 2.98
N LYS A 167 -8.96 -13.84 4.14
CA LYS A 167 -8.86 -12.97 5.33
C LYS A 167 -7.44 -12.96 5.90
N SER A 168 -6.78 -14.11 5.98
CA SER A 168 -5.40 -14.25 6.46
C SER A 168 -4.42 -13.58 5.50
N VAL A 169 -4.57 -13.77 4.19
CA VAL A 169 -3.74 -13.11 3.17
C VAL A 169 -3.87 -11.59 3.27
N ASN A 170 -5.11 -11.08 3.33
CA ASN A 170 -5.38 -9.66 3.55
C ASN A 170 -4.71 -9.15 4.81
N ALA A 171 -4.96 -9.78 5.96
CA ALA A 171 -4.45 -9.32 7.24
C ALA A 171 -2.93 -9.32 7.29
N LEU A 172 -2.25 -10.27 6.65
CA LEU A 172 -0.80 -10.31 6.55
C LEU A 172 -0.25 -9.16 5.71
N ILE A 173 -0.80 -8.95 4.51
CA ILE A 173 -0.32 -7.92 3.59
C ILE A 173 -0.59 -6.52 4.15
N TYR A 174 -1.78 -6.28 4.73
CA TYR A 174 -2.10 -4.97 5.31
C TYR A 174 -1.32 -4.65 6.59
N LYS A 175 -1.17 -5.61 7.51
CA LYS A 175 -0.56 -5.35 8.83
C LYS A 175 0.97 -5.50 8.82
N ARG A 176 1.49 -6.45 8.05
CA ARG A 176 2.90 -6.88 8.07
C ARG A 176 3.54 -6.91 6.69
N GLY A 177 2.89 -6.34 5.67
CA GLY A 177 3.40 -6.28 4.31
C GLY A 177 4.53 -5.26 4.16
N TYR A 178 5.69 -5.74 3.73
CA TYR A 178 6.80 -4.90 3.32
C TYR A 178 7.21 -5.26 1.89
N GLY A 179 7.47 -4.25 1.07
CA GLY A 179 8.00 -4.39 -0.28
C GLY A 179 9.53 -4.37 -0.28
N LYS A 180 10.13 -5.16 -1.16
CA LYS A 180 11.56 -5.15 -1.48
C LYS A 180 11.81 -4.19 -2.64
N ILE A 181 12.21 -2.96 -2.32
CA ILE A 181 12.51 -1.91 -3.30
C ILE A 181 14.00 -1.55 -3.18
N ASN A 182 14.77 -1.68 -4.26
CA ASN A 182 16.22 -1.41 -4.26
C ASN A 182 16.96 -2.16 -3.12
N LYS A 183 16.59 -3.42 -2.88
CA LYS A 183 17.08 -4.28 -1.78
C LYS A 183 16.80 -3.75 -0.36
N LYS A 184 16.04 -2.66 -0.21
CA LYS A 184 15.58 -2.13 1.07
C LYS A 184 14.17 -2.64 1.39
N GLN A 185 13.89 -2.79 2.68
CA GLN A 185 12.58 -3.16 3.19
C GLN A 185 11.76 -1.87 3.41
N ILE A 186 10.67 -1.67 2.66
CA ILE A 186 9.81 -0.48 2.74
C ILE A 186 8.38 -0.91 3.09
N ALA A 187 7.75 -0.24 4.06
CA ALA A 187 6.39 -0.54 4.46
C ALA A 187 5.40 -0.22 3.32
N LEU A 188 4.40 -1.09 3.14
CA LEU A 188 3.37 -0.89 2.12
C LEU A 188 2.25 -0.02 2.70
N THR A 189 2.23 1.27 2.33
CA THR A 189 1.19 2.23 2.76
C THR A 189 0.13 2.50 1.68
N ASP A 190 0.41 2.14 0.43
CA ASP A 190 -0.37 2.61 -0.72
C ASP A 190 -1.59 1.75 -1.05
N ASN A 191 -2.59 2.38 -1.66
CA ASN A 191 -3.88 1.78 -2.03
C ASN A 191 -3.80 0.68 -3.12
N ALA A 192 -2.62 0.40 -3.69
CA ALA A 192 -2.43 -0.61 -4.73
C ALA A 192 -2.32 -2.05 -4.17
N LEU A 193 -2.56 -2.25 -2.88
CA LEU A 193 -2.49 -3.56 -2.22
C LEU A 193 -3.54 -4.55 -2.75
N THR A 194 -4.67 -4.06 -3.28
CA THR A 194 -5.77 -4.92 -3.76
C THR A 194 -5.37 -5.83 -4.92
N ASP A 195 -4.64 -5.29 -5.90
CA ASP A 195 -4.10 -6.07 -7.02
C ASP A 195 -3.07 -7.10 -6.53
N LEU A 196 -2.21 -6.73 -5.58
CA LEU A 196 -1.20 -7.63 -4.99
C LEU A 196 -1.84 -8.80 -4.24
N ILE A 197 -2.87 -8.52 -3.42
CA ILE A 197 -3.62 -9.55 -2.69
C ILE A 197 -4.26 -10.53 -3.67
N HIS A 198 -4.88 -10.01 -4.73
CA HIS A 198 -5.53 -10.82 -5.74
C HIS A 198 -4.53 -11.74 -6.43
N GLU A 199 -3.42 -11.19 -6.91
CA GLU A 199 -2.35 -11.94 -7.58
C GLU A 199 -1.80 -13.07 -6.70
N ILE A 200 -1.63 -12.81 -5.40
CA ILE A 200 -1.14 -13.81 -4.43
C ILE A 200 -2.20 -14.89 -4.17
N TYR A 201 -3.46 -14.52 -3.94
CA TYR A 201 -4.52 -15.44 -3.56
C TYR A 201 -4.96 -16.36 -4.70
N THR A 202 -5.13 -15.83 -5.91
CA THR A 202 -5.54 -16.59 -7.09
C THR A 202 -4.37 -17.29 -7.80
N ILE A 203 -3.12 -16.92 -7.45
CA ILE A 203 -1.88 -17.36 -8.12
C ILE A 203 -1.93 -17.01 -9.60
N GLY A 204 -1.94 -15.71 -9.87
CA GLY A 204 -1.93 -15.18 -11.22
C GLY A 204 -0.61 -15.44 -11.96
N LYS A 205 -0.52 -14.89 -13.17
CA LYS A 205 0.63 -15.09 -14.07
C LYS A 205 1.93 -14.51 -13.50
N CYS A 206 1.82 -13.43 -12.73
CA CYS A 206 2.92 -12.67 -12.13
C CYS A 206 3.13 -13.00 -10.64
N PHE A 207 2.66 -14.19 -10.19
CA PHE A 207 2.79 -14.60 -8.79
C PHE A 207 4.25 -14.61 -8.30
N LYS A 208 5.19 -14.99 -9.16
CA LYS A 208 6.62 -15.09 -8.80
C LYS A 208 7.18 -13.70 -8.47
N GLU A 209 6.85 -12.71 -9.29
CA GLU A 209 7.25 -11.32 -9.16
C GLU A 209 6.59 -10.70 -7.92
N ALA A 210 5.28 -10.89 -7.75
CA ALA A 210 4.51 -10.41 -6.61
C ALA A 210 5.03 -10.97 -5.28
N ASN A 211 5.28 -12.28 -5.22
CA ASN A 211 5.78 -12.92 -4.01
C ASN A 211 7.25 -12.57 -3.71
N ASN A 212 8.07 -12.36 -4.74
CA ASN A 212 9.47 -11.92 -4.55
C ASN A 212 9.55 -10.43 -4.14
N PHE A 213 8.61 -9.61 -4.60
CA PHE A 213 8.44 -8.23 -4.14
C PHE A 213 8.10 -8.19 -2.65
N LEU A 214 7.24 -9.08 -2.16
CA LEU A 214 6.98 -9.21 -0.72
C LEU A 214 8.23 -9.67 0.03
N TRP A 215 8.63 -8.89 1.02
CA TRP A 215 9.60 -9.31 2.02
C TRP A 215 8.98 -10.40 2.91
N PRO A 216 9.73 -11.42 3.36
CA PRO A 216 9.21 -12.40 4.31
C PRO A 216 8.54 -11.73 5.52
N PHE A 217 7.34 -12.17 5.84
CA PHE A 217 6.54 -11.60 6.93
C PHE A 217 7.23 -11.91 8.26
N LYS A 218 7.57 -10.86 9.01
CA LYS A 218 8.06 -10.99 10.39
C LYS A 218 6.85 -11.10 11.31
N LEU A 219 6.51 -12.31 11.75
CA LEU A 219 5.37 -12.56 12.65
C LEU A 219 5.81 -12.49 14.11
N SER A 220 4.87 -12.22 15.03
CA SER A 220 5.13 -12.36 16.46
C SER A 220 5.01 -13.81 16.92
N SER A 221 5.49 -14.10 18.13
CA SER A 221 5.16 -15.37 18.80
C SER A 221 3.64 -15.54 18.89
N PRO A 222 3.11 -16.77 18.72
CA PRO A 222 1.68 -17.00 18.78
C PRO A 222 1.15 -16.72 20.19
N LEU A 223 0.07 -15.94 20.26
CA LEU A 223 -0.67 -15.76 21.51
C LEU A 223 -1.13 -17.14 22.05
N GLY A 224 -0.89 -17.40 23.34
CA GLY A 224 -1.13 -18.71 23.96
C GLY A 224 -0.10 -19.79 23.60
N GLY A 225 1.00 -19.44 22.94
CA GLY A 225 2.13 -20.33 22.69
C GLY A 225 1.89 -21.41 21.63
N MET A 226 2.89 -22.27 21.53
CA MET A 226 2.89 -23.52 20.78
C MET A 226 2.83 -24.67 21.78
N LYS A 227 2.13 -25.75 21.45
CA LYS A 227 2.05 -26.94 22.32
C LYS A 227 3.41 -27.59 22.42
N LYS A 228 3.93 -28.04 21.27
CA LYS A 228 5.28 -28.57 21.13
C LYS A 228 5.66 -28.51 19.65
N LYS A 229 6.92 -28.10 19.40
CA LYS A 229 7.39 -27.65 18.08
C LYS A 229 8.04 -28.78 17.26
N THR A 230 8.24 -29.92 17.88
CA THR A 230 9.12 -30.99 17.36
C THR A 230 8.36 -32.06 16.62
N THR A 231 7.12 -32.36 17.03
CA THR A 231 6.34 -33.42 16.39
C THR A 231 5.27 -32.86 15.47
N HIS A 232 4.74 -33.77 14.65
CA HIS A 232 3.86 -33.45 13.55
C HIS A 232 2.45 -33.08 14.04
N PHE A 233 1.74 -32.24 13.29
CA PHE A 233 0.42 -31.74 13.66
C PHE A 233 -0.62 -32.85 13.89
N VAL A 234 -0.51 -33.97 13.16
CA VAL A 234 -1.41 -35.13 13.31
C VAL A 234 -1.28 -35.79 14.69
N GLU A 235 -0.09 -35.71 15.30
CA GLU A 235 0.16 -36.22 16.66
C GLU A 235 -0.27 -35.21 17.74
N GLY A 236 -0.94 -34.12 17.36
CA GLY A 236 -1.49 -33.11 18.27
C GLY A 236 -0.60 -31.88 18.50
N GLU A 237 0.52 -31.75 17.76
CA GLU A 237 1.53 -30.72 17.95
C GLU A 237 1.47 -29.60 16.88
N ASP A 238 2.61 -29.02 16.46
CA ASP A 238 2.66 -27.79 15.67
C ASP A 238 3.39 -27.87 14.32
N ALA A 239 4.21 -28.91 14.06
CA ALA A 239 4.98 -29.03 12.83
C ALA A 239 4.19 -29.63 11.65
N GLY A 240 4.59 -29.30 10.42
CA GLY A 240 4.03 -29.86 9.18
C GLY A 240 2.73 -29.22 8.70
N ASN A 241 1.98 -29.98 7.89
CA ASN A 241 0.79 -29.48 7.20
C ASN A 241 -0.46 -29.47 8.10
N ARG A 242 -0.97 -28.29 8.39
CA ARG A 242 -2.15 -28.06 9.25
C ARG A 242 -3.43 -27.78 8.46
N LYS A 243 -3.40 -27.90 7.13
CA LYS A 243 -4.50 -27.55 6.21
C LYS A 243 -5.06 -26.16 6.56
N ASP A 244 -6.35 -26.06 6.87
CA ASP A 244 -7.02 -24.79 7.19
C ASP A 244 -6.71 -24.25 8.60
N GLN A 245 -6.21 -25.10 9.52
CA GLN A 245 -5.88 -24.70 10.89
C GLN A 245 -4.71 -23.72 10.95
N ILE A 246 -3.93 -23.59 9.86
CA ILE A 246 -2.92 -22.55 9.72
C ILE A 246 -3.52 -21.16 9.91
N ASN A 247 -4.77 -20.94 9.52
CA ASN A 247 -5.44 -19.64 9.64
C ASN A 247 -5.63 -19.23 11.09
N ARG A 248 -5.87 -20.19 11.99
CA ARG A 248 -5.92 -19.94 13.44
C ARG A 248 -4.54 -19.56 13.96
N LEU A 249 -3.47 -20.22 13.50
CA LEU A 249 -2.10 -19.88 13.89
C LEU A 249 -1.70 -18.49 13.39
N ILE A 250 -1.98 -18.16 12.13
CA ILE A 250 -1.71 -16.84 11.54
C ILE A 250 -2.39 -15.74 12.37
N ARG A 251 -3.67 -15.91 12.74
CA ARG A 251 -4.38 -14.91 13.56
C ARG A 251 -3.75 -14.69 14.94
N ARG A 252 -3.13 -15.70 15.54
CA ARG A 252 -2.43 -15.58 16.84
C ARG A 252 -1.04 -14.94 16.72
N MET A 253 -0.44 -14.99 15.53
CA MET A 253 0.91 -14.47 15.25
C MET A 253 0.91 -13.13 14.48
N ASN A 254 -0.25 -12.72 13.94
CA ASN A 254 -0.38 -11.52 13.12
C ASN A 254 -0.74 -10.29 13.92
#